data_AF-A0A1G3J4F2-F1
#
_entry.id   AF-A0A1G3J4F2-F1
#
_cell.length_a   1.000
_cell.length_b   1.000
_cell.length_c   1.000
_cell.angle_alpha   90.00
_cell.angle_beta   90.00
_cell.angle_gamma   90.00
#
_symmetry.space_group_name_H-M   'P 1'
#
loop_
_entity.id
_entity.type
_entity.pdbx_description
1 polymer ?
#
loop_
_entity_poly.entity_id
_entity_poly.type
_entity_poly.pdbx_seq_one_letter_code
_entity_poly.pdbx_strand_id
1 'polypeptide(L)'
;MTNKKLIPLFITLLIISFFALSPFLPGPSFLSEPAKFFYSAALLLSMFGILILPVGLWLTVGEIRRKAANKNYSFRLTPLFLFAIPLTLIICIFLSYPLRNISRSIAIKRASKIIEAIEAYRNERNEYPKNLNNLQPKYLKVIPSSFIIGIPNYQYQYFDSSYSLTFEQEVLFDLNYEVVTYYPFHENQADGETLETGFKHWSYYIFD
;
A
#
# COMPACT_ATOMS: atom_id res chain seq x y z
N MET A 1 -0.28 -12.37 34.98
CA MET A 1 -0.96 -12.88 33.77
C MET A 1 -0.02 -13.88 33.12
N THR A 2 -0.44 -15.08 32.73
CA THR A 2 0.48 -16.03 32.09
C THR A 2 0.75 -15.58 30.65
N ASN A 3 2.03 -15.44 30.28
CA ASN A 3 2.46 -15.02 28.93
C ASN A 3 1.77 -15.78 27.80
N LYS A 4 1.39 -17.04 28.06
CA LYS A 4 0.63 -17.91 27.15
C LYS A 4 -0.65 -17.29 26.59
N LYS A 5 -1.36 -16.44 27.34
CA LYS A 5 -2.61 -15.83 26.87
C LYS A 5 -2.39 -14.56 26.03
N LEU A 6 -1.25 -13.87 26.16
CA LEU A 6 -0.92 -12.68 25.35
C LEU A 6 -0.48 -13.03 23.94
N ILE A 7 0.19 -14.18 23.78
CA ILE A 7 0.67 -14.67 22.49
C ILE A 7 -0.42 -14.67 21.41
N PRO A 8 -1.62 -15.27 21.61
CA PRO A 8 -2.65 -15.28 20.58
C PRO A 8 -3.17 -13.88 20.22
N LEU A 9 -3.26 -12.96 21.18
CA LEU A 9 -3.66 -11.57 20.91
C LEU A 9 -2.63 -10.88 20.00
N PHE A 10 -1.34 -11.03 20.33
CA PHE A 10 -0.26 -10.46 19.53
C PHE A 10 -0.23 -11.06 18.12
N ILE A 11 -0.37 -12.39 17.99
CA ILE A 11 -0.44 -13.07 16.69
C ILE A 11 -1.64 -12.55 15.88
N THR A 12 -2.80 -12.40 16.51
CA THR A 12 -4.00 -11.87 15.84
C THR A 12 -3.77 -10.46 15.31
N LEU A 13 -3.19 -9.58 16.12
CA LEU A 13 -2.82 -8.21 15.73
C LEU A 13 -1.83 -8.19 14.57
N LEU A 14 -0.82 -9.06 14.61
CA LEU A 14 0.19 -9.16 13.56
C LEU A 14 -0.44 -9.62 12.25
N ILE A 15 -1.30 -10.65 12.29
CA ILE A 15 -2.01 -11.17 11.12
C ILE A 15 -2.89 -10.08 10.50
N ILE A 16 -3.72 -9.41 11.30
CA ILE A 16 -4.61 -8.35 10.82
C ILE A 16 -3.78 -7.21 10.20
N SER A 17 -2.73 -6.76 10.88
CA SER A 17 -1.86 -5.69 10.40
C SER A 17 -1.14 -6.09 9.11
N PHE A 18 -0.70 -7.34 8.99
CA PHE A 18 -0.08 -7.86 7.77
C PHE A 18 -1.04 -7.82 6.59
N PHE A 19 -2.27 -8.29 6.76
CA PHE A 19 -3.27 -8.23 5.69
C PHE A 19 -3.66 -6.80 5.34
N ALA A 20 -3.85 -5.94 6.33
CA ALA A 20 -4.17 -4.53 6.10
C ALA A 20 -3.04 -3.80 5.36
N LEU A 21 -1.77 -4.11 5.66
CA LEU A 21 -0.63 -3.48 4.99
C LEU A 21 -0.20 -4.19 3.70
N SER A 22 -0.84 -5.31 3.34
CA SER A 22 -0.45 -6.13 2.20
C SER A 22 -0.42 -5.41 0.84
N PRO A 23 -1.28 -4.40 0.53
CA PRO A 23 -1.17 -3.65 -0.72
C PRO A 23 0.20 -2.96 -0.91
N PHE A 24 0.90 -2.63 0.16
CA PHE A 24 2.19 -1.95 0.11
C PHE A 24 3.39 -2.90 0.09
N LEU A 25 3.14 -4.22 0.21
CA LEU A 25 4.20 -5.21 0.31
C LEU A 25 4.63 -5.73 -1.06
N PRO A 26 5.90 -6.16 -1.20
CA PRO A 26 6.34 -6.85 -2.39
C PRO A 26 5.58 -8.16 -2.60
N GLY A 27 5.16 -8.41 -3.83
CA GLY A 27 4.42 -9.62 -4.18
C GLY A 27 3.86 -9.59 -5.59
N PRO A 28 3.16 -10.66 -5.99
CA PRO A 28 2.55 -10.75 -7.30
C PRO A 28 1.32 -9.84 -7.40
N SER A 29 1.17 -9.17 -8.55
CA SER A 29 0.11 -8.19 -8.77
C SER A 29 -1.30 -8.79 -8.84
N PHE A 30 -1.46 -10.10 -9.09
CA PHE A 30 -2.79 -10.73 -9.06
C PHE A 30 -3.43 -10.74 -7.66
N LEU A 31 -2.65 -10.44 -6.61
CA LEU A 31 -3.14 -10.27 -5.24
C LEU A 31 -3.66 -8.85 -4.96
N SER A 32 -3.66 -7.93 -5.94
CA SER A 32 -4.10 -6.55 -5.73
C SER A 32 -5.52 -6.48 -5.18
N GLU A 33 -6.48 -7.09 -5.89
CA GLU A 33 -7.90 -7.05 -5.53
C GLU A 33 -8.20 -7.60 -4.12
N PRO A 34 -7.75 -8.82 -3.74
CA PRO A 34 -7.98 -9.30 -2.38
C PRO A 34 -7.28 -8.43 -1.33
N ALA A 35 -6.08 -7.92 -1.62
CA ALA A 35 -5.36 -7.05 -0.68
C ALA A 35 -6.11 -5.73 -0.43
N LYS A 36 -6.63 -5.10 -1.49
CA LYS A 36 -7.48 -3.91 -1.42
C LYS A 36 -8.71 -4.17 -0.55
N PHE A 37 -9.41 -5.29 -0.81
CA PHE A 37 -10.56 -5.70 -0.01
C PHE A 37 -10.23 -5.81 1.49
N PHE A 38 -9.13 -6.50 1.84
CA PHE A 38 -8.74 -6.66 3.25
C PHE A 38 -8.31 -5.34 3.88
N TYR A 39 -7.61 -4.47 3.15
CA TYR A 39 -7.23 -3.16 3.62
C TYR A 39 -8.46 -2.29 3.92
N SER A 40 -9.37 -2.15 2.96
CA SER A 40 -10.61 -1.38 3.11
C SER A 40 -11.51 -1.94 4.22
N ALA A 41 -11.65 -3.27 4.32
CA ALA A 41 -12.39 -3.90 5.40
C ALA A 41 -11.75 -3.64 6.78
N ALA A 42 -10.43 -3.76 6.89
CA ALA A 42 -9.71 -3.51 8.14
C ALA A 42 -9.86 -2.06 8.59
N LEU A 43 -9.77 -1.09 7.67
CA LEU A 43 -9.97 0.32 7.96
C LEU A 43 -11.42 0.63 8.36
N LEU A 44 -12.41 0.10 7.64
CA LEU A 44 -13.83 0.31 7.98
C LEU A 44 -14.15 -0.24 9.38
N LEU A 45 -13.75 -1.48 9.67
CA LEU A 45 -13.92 -2.09 10.99
C LEU A 45 -13.18 -1.29 12.07
N SER A 46 -12.01 -0.76 11.74
CA SER A 46 -11.21 0.09 12.61
C SER A 46 -11.90 1.39 12.99
N MET A 47 -12.60 2.04 12.05
CA MET A 47 -13.39 3.25 12.33
C MET A 47 -14.50 2.97 13.34
N PHE A 48 -15.23 1.85 13.20
CA PHE A 48 -16.20 1.42 14.21
C PHE A 48 -15.55 1.03 15.54
N GLY A 49 -14.33 0.49 15.49
CA GLY A 49 -13.53 0.17 16.67
C GLY A 49 -13.28 1.37 17.58
N ILE A 50 -13.17 2.58 17.03
CA ILE A 50 -13.03 3.82 17.81
C ILE A 50 -14.24 4.03 18.71
N LEU A 51 -15.46 3.77 18.22
CA LEU A 51 -16.69 3.92 19.02
C LEU A 51 -16.77 2.92 20.19
N ILE A 52 -16.07 1.80 20.08
CA ILE A 52 -16.05 0.73 21.10
C ILE A 52 -14.95 0.98 22.15
N LEU A 53 -14.00 1.89 21.90
CA LEU A 53 -12.90 2.20 22.83
C LEU A 53 -13.36 2.54 24.26
N PRO A 54 -14.38 3.41 24.48
CA PRO A 54 -14.83 3.72 25.84
C PRO A 54 -15.36 2.49 26.58
N VAL A 55 -16.05 1.59 25.87
CA VAL A 55 -16.56 0.33 26.42
C VAL A 55 -15.40 -0.61 26.77
N GLY A 56 -14.43 -0.76 25.86
CA GLY A 56 -13.22 -1.54 26.11
C GLY A 56 -12.42 -1.04 27.31
N LEU A 57 -12.29 0.29 27.45
CA LEU A 57 -11.63 0.93 28.59
C LEU A 57 -12.38 0.69 29.89
N TRP A 58 -13.70 0.90 29.89
CA TRP A 58 -14.54 0.66 31.06
C TRP A 58 -14.45 -0.80 31.54
N LEU A 59 -14.55 -1.77 30.62
CA LEU A 59 -14.41 -3.19 30.94
C LEU A 59 -13.01 -3.54 31.46
N THR A 60 -11.96 -2.93 30.89
CA THR A 60 -10.57 -3.15 31.32
C THR A 60 -10.34 -2.63 32.74
N VAL A 61 -10.83 -1.41 33.04
CA VAL A 61 -10.78 -0.86 34.41
C VAL A 61 -11.56 -1.76 35.37
N GLY A 62 -12.72 -2.26 34.96
CA GLY A 62 -13.50 -3.23 35.75
C GLY A 62 -12.74 -4.51 36.07
N GLU A 63 -12.07 -5.11 35.09
CA GLU A 63 -11.25 -6.31 35.27
C GLU A 63 -10.03 -6.06 36.17
N ILE A 64 -9.38 -4.90 36.03
CA ILE A 64 -8.28 -4.49 36.92
C ILE A 64 -8.76 -4.37 38.37
N ARG A 65 -9.91 -3.70 38.59
CA ARG A 65 -10.50 -3.56 39.94
C ARG A 65 -10.87 -4.90 40.55
N ARG A 66 -11.48 -5.81 39.79
CA ARG A 66 -11.82 -7.18 40.24
C ARG A 66 -10.58 -7.97 40.62
N LYS A 67 -9.52 -7.89 39.81
CA LYS A 67 -8.25 -8.55 40.10
C LYS A 67 -7.55 -7.98 41.34
N ALA A 68 -7.64 -6.67 41.55
CA ALA A 68 -7.12 -6.03 42.76
C ALA A 68 -7.89 -6.45 44.02
N ALA A 69 -9.21 -6.58 43.93
CA ALA A 69 -10.06 -7.00 45.06
C ALA A 69 -9.91 -8.50 45.41
N ASN A 70 -9.63 -9.36 44.44
CA ASN A 70 -9.52 -10.81 44.65
C ASN A 70 -8.24 -11.37 44.01
N LYS A 71 -7.26 -11.74 44.84
CA LYS A 71 -5.98 -12.32 44.39
C LYS A 71 -6.15 -13.58 43.54
N ASN A 72 -7.18 -14.38 43.80
CA ASN A 72 -7.45 -15.63 43.07
C ASN A 72 -8.23 -15.41 41.76
N TYR A 73 -8.70 -14.20 41.48
CA TYR A 73 -9.43 -13.90 40.25
C TYR A 73 -8.55 -14.06 39.00
N SER A 74 -9.07 -14.67 37.93
CA SER A 74 -8.34 -14.80 36.65
C SER A 74 -8.74 -13.69 35.70
N PHE A 75 -7.77 -12.88 35.27
CA PHE A 75 -8.00 -11.75 34.35
C PHE A 75 -8.50 -12.24 32.99
N ARG A 76 -9.64 -11.69 32.52
CA ARG A 76 -10.21 -11.99 31.20
C ARG A 76 -9.57 -11.08 30.16
N LEU A 77 -9.15 -11.65 29.02
CA LEU A 77 -8.52 -10.87 27.94
C LEU A 77 -9.51 -10.20 26.99
N THR A 78 -10.80 -10.53 27.07
CA THR A 78 -11.83 -9.98 26.19
C THR A 78 -11.76 -8.45 26.05
N PRO A 79 -11.56 -7.67 27.13
CA PRO A 79 -11.46 -6.21 27.00
C PRO A 79 -10.22 -5.75 26.20
N LEU A 80 -9.12 -6.51 26.24
CA LEU A 80 -7.91 -6.20 25.46
C LEU A 80 -8.10 -6.46 23.95
N PHE A 81 -8.91 -7.44 23.58
CA PHE A 81 -9.27 -7.66 22.17
C PHE A 81 -10.10 -6.50 21.58
N LEU A 82 -10.86 -5.78 22.41
CA LEU A 82 -11.60 -4.59 21.95
C LEU A 82 -10.67 -3.44 21.57
N PHE A 83 -9.46 -3.38 22.14
CA PHE A 83 -8.43 -2.42 21.72
C PHE A 83 -7.67 -2.87 20.47
N ALA A 84 -7.73 -4.15 20.10
CA ALA A 84 -6.97 -4.66 18.97
C ALA A 84 -7.42 -3.99 17.65
N ILE A 85 -8.72 -3.80 17.49
CA ILE A 85 -9.34 -3.21 16.30
C ILE A 85 -8.85 -1.76 16.06
N PRO A 86 -9.05 -0.79 16.99
CA PRO A 86 -8.55 0.57 16.79
C PRO A 86 -7.02 0.65 16.75
N LEU A 87 -6.31 -0.27 17.41
CA LEU A 87 -4.85 -0.32 17.31
C LEU A 87 -4.37 -0.68 15.90
N THR A 88 -5.09 -1.56 15.19
CA THR A 88 -4.82 -1.83 13.77
C THR A 88 -4.89 -0.55 12.94
N LEU A 89 -5.87 0.33 13.18
CA LEU A 89 -5.97 1.63 12.49
C LEU A 89 -4.69 2.45 12.64
N ILE A 90 -4.25 2.59 13.88
CA ILE A 90 -3.06 3.38 14.24
C ILE A 90 -1.85 2.78 13.52
N ILE A 91 -1.66 1.47 13.61
CA ILE A 91 -0.57 0.77 12.92
C ILE A 91 -0.63 1.02 11.41
N CYS A 92 -1.81 0.95 10.79
CA CYS A 92 -1.98 1.17 9.35
C CYS A 92 -1.64 2.62 8.96
N ILE A 93 -2.11 3.61 9.71
CA ILE A 93 -1.82 5.03 9.44
C ILE A 93 -0.31 5.28 9.55
N PHE A 94 0.34 4.84 10.63
CA PHE A 94 1.76 5.09 10.85
C PHE A 94 2.69 4.32 9.89
N LEU A 95 2.37 3.06 9.56
CA LEU A 95 3.22 2.24 8.71
C LEU A 95 2.93 2.38 7.22
N SER A 96 1.73 2.85 6.82
CA SER A 96 1.39 3.02 5.40
C SER A 96 2.34 4.01 4.72
N TYR A 97 2.66 5.15 5.33
CA TYR A 97 3.55 6.15 4.72
C TYR A 97 4.94 5.61 4.33
N PRO A 98 5.75 5.03 5.25
CA PRO A 98 7.05 4.48 4.87
C PRO A 98 6.92 3.30 3.90
N LEU A 99 5.89 2.45 4.05
CA LEU A 99 5.68 1.32 3.15
C LEU A 99 5.30 1.76 1.73
N ARG A 100 4.50 2.83 1.57
CA ARG A 100 4.23 3.45 0.26
C ARG A 100 5.50 3.96 -0.39
N ASN A 101 6.36 4.66 0.34
CA ASN A 101 7.64 5.14 -0.20
C ASN A 101 8.55 4.00 -0.67
N ILE A 102 8.62 2.91 0.10
CA ILE A 102 9.36 1.70 -0.27
C ILE A 102 8.75 1.06 -1.52
N SER A 103 7.43 0.87 -1.51
CA SER A 103 6.66 0.33 -2.62
C SER A 103 6.90 1.11 -3.92
N ARG A 104 6.71 2.43 -3.89
CA ARG A 104 6.98 3.35 -5.00
C ARG A 104 8.39 3.18 -5.53
N SER A 105 9.39 3.16 -4.64
CA SER A 105 10.79 3.01 -5.03
C SER A 105 11.06 1.68 -5.72
N ILE A 106 10.42 0.59 -5.28
CA ILE A 106 10.52 -0.73 -5.92
C ILE A 106 9.87 -0.70 -7.31
N ALA A 107 8.66 -0.15 -7.42
CA ALA A 107 7.95 -0.02 -8.68
C ALA A 107 8.76 0.82 -9.70
N ILE A 108 9.27 2.00 -9.30
CA ILE A 108 10.12 2.84 -10.15
C ILE A 108 11.36 2.08 -10.65
N LYS A 109 12.07 1.37 -9.75
CA LYS A 109 13.24 0.57 -10.14
C LYS A 109 12.90 -0.57 -11.10
N ARG A 110 11.68 -1.13 -11.01
CA ARG A 110 11.22 -2.19 -11.91
C ARG A 110 10.80 -1.62 -13.27
N ALA A 111 10.20 -0.43 -13.27
CA ALA A 111 9.81 0.32 -14.47
C ALA A 111 11.00 0.73 -15.34
N SER A 112 12.20 0.89 -14.75
CA SER A 112 13.41 1.26 -15.52
C SER A 112 13.68 0.30 -16.68
N LYS A 113 13.41 -1.00 -16.51
CA LYS A 113 13.55 -2.00 -17.57
C LYS A 113 12.60 -1.79 -18.74
N ILE A 114 11.40 -1.26 -18.46
CA ILE A 114 10.42 -0.91 -19.50
C ILE A 114 10.90 0.33 -20.23
N ILE A 115 11.33 1.35 -19.49
CA ILE A 115 11.86 2.61 -20.02
C ILE A 115 13.07 2.35 -20.93
N GLU A 116 14.05 1.56 -20.48
CA GLU A 116 15.23 1.19 -21.27
C GLU A 116 14.84 0.50 -22.59
N ALA A 117 13.83 -0.37 -22.56
CA ALA A 117 13.32 -1.04 -23.75
C ALA A 117 12.58 -0.08 -24.71
N ILE A 118 11.81 0.88 -24.17
CA ILE A 118 11.14 1.93 -24.94
C ILE A 118 12.18 2.80 -25.66
N GLU A 119 13.21 3.24 -24.96
CA GLU A 119 14.27 4.06 -25.57
C GLU A 119 15.09 3.26 -26.60
N ALA A 120 15.37 1.98 -26.34
CA ALA A 120 16.02 1.11 -27.32
C ALA A 120 15.17 0.94 -28.59
N TYR A 121 13.85 0.77 -28.46
CA TYR A 121 12.91 0.74 -29.57
C TYR A 121 12.95 2.04 -30.37
N ARG A 122 12.88 3.18 -29.68
CA ARG A 122 12.93 4.52 -30.28
C ARG A 122 14.22 4.75 -31.05
N ASN A 123 15.37 4.39 -30.47
CA ASN A 123 16.68 4.57 -31.10
C ASN A 123 16.83 3.77 -32.40
N GLU A 124 16.16 2.63 -32.52
CA GLU A 124 16.20 1.81 -33.73
C GLU A 124 15.18 2.25 -34.79
N ARG A 125 13.97 2.64 -34.36
CA ARG A 125 12.83 2.91 -35.25
C ARG A 125 12.61 4.40 -35.54
N ASN A 126 13.28 5.28 -34.80
CA ASN A 126 13.04 6.72 -34.76
C ASN A 126 11.61 7.11 -34.34
N GLU A 127 10.87 6.20 -33.70
CA GLU A 127 9.52 6.43 -33.18
C GLU A 127 9.32 5.66 -31.86
N TYR A 128 8.50 6.18 -30.95
CA TYR A 128 8.09 5.45 -29.74
C TYR A 128 7.10 4.33 -30.08
N PRO A 129 7.08 3.23 -29.29
CA PRO A 129 6.15 2.13 -29.54
C PRO A 129 4.71 2.56 -29.28
N LYS A 130 3.75 2.14 -30.11
CA LYS A 130 2.33 2.49 -29.90
C LYS A 130 1.72 1.82 -28.66
N ASN A 131 2.29 0.71 -28.21
CA ASN A 131 1.93 0.00 -27.00
C ASN A 131 3.11 -0.84 -26.48
N LEU A 132 3.06 -1.26 -25.21
CA LEU A 132 4.12 -2.06 -24.61
C LEU A 132 4.32 -3.43 -25.28
N ASN A 133 3.30 -3.99 -25.95
CA ASN A 133 3.45 -5.28 -26.64
C ASN A 133 4.40 -5.18 -27.84
N ASN A 134 4.57 -4.01 -28.45
CA ASN A 134 5.55 -3.79 -29.52
C ASN A 134 7.02 -3.95 -29.06
N LEU A 135 7.27 -3.96 -27.74
CA LEU A 135 8.59 -4.22 -27.18
C LEU A 135 8.94 -5.72 -27.22
N GLN A 136 7.94 -6.61 -27.34
CA GLN A 136 8.14 -8.04 -27.32
C GLN A 136 8.29 -8.64 -28.73
N PRO A 137 9.06 -9.75 -28.87
CA PRO A 137 9.97 -10.32 -27.87
C PRO A 137 11.36 -9.66 -27.90
N LYS A 138 11.61 -8.75 -28.85
CA LYS A 138 12.95 -8.27 -29.20
C LYS A 138 13.63 -7.46 -28.09
N TYR A 139 12.92 -6.48 -27.51
CA TYR A 139 13.46 -5.59 -26.48
C TYR A 139 13.16 -6.11 -25.07
N LEU A 140 12.03 -6.80 -24.90
CA LEU A 140 11.65 -7.48 -23.65
C LEU A 140 11.06 -8.85 -23.96
N LYS A 141 11.47 -9.87 -23.18
CA LYS A 141 10.83 -11.20 -23.25
C LYS A 141 9.40 -11.18 -22.71
N VAL A 142 9.19 -10.45 -21.61
CA VAL A 142 7.92 -10.28 -20.91
C VAL A 142 7.92 -8.89 -20.28
N ILE A 143 6.77 -8.19 -20.27
CA ILE A 143 6.65 -6.92 -19.53
C ILE A 143 6.76 -7.21 -18.03
N PRO A 144 7.73 -6.60 -17.31
CA PRO A 144 7.88 -6.83 -15.88
C PRO A 144 6.71 -6.22 -15.10
N SER A 145 6.21 -6.93 -14.09
CA SER A 145 5.28 -6.37 -13.10
C SER A 145 5.99 -5.42 -12.13
N SER A 146 5.20 -4.57 -11.46
CA SER A 146 5.64 -3.71 -10.34
C SER A 146 6.32 -4.49 -9.22
N PHE A 147 5.94 -5.76 -9.04
CA PHE A 147 6.30 -6.60 -7.90
C PHE A 147 5.80 -6.04 -6.56
N ILE A 148 4.78 -5.19 -6.59
CA ILE A 148 4.05 -4.69 -5.44
C ILE A 148 2.61 -5.17 -5.56
N ILE A 149 2.06 -5.72 -4.48
CA ILE A 149 0.72 -6.30 -4.45
C ILE A 149 -0.33 -5.26 -4.88
N GLY A 150 -0.31 -4.06 -4.32
CA GLY A 150 -1.28 -2.99 -4.58
C GLY A 150 -1.05 -2.19 -5.85
N ILE A 151 -0.03 -2.52 -6.66
CA ILE A 151 0.24 -1.84 -7.94
C ILE A 151 0.05 -2.87 -9.06
N PRO A 152 -1.15 -2.97 -9.65
CA PRO A 152 -1.49 -4.10 -10.50
C PRO A 152 -0.67 -4.14 -11.79
N ASN A 153 -0.57 -3.01 -12.50
CA ASN A 153 0.08 -2.89 -13.80
C ASN A 153 0.68 -1.49 -14.00
N TYR A 154 1.61 -1.39 -14.95
CA TYR A 154 2.00 -0.10 -15.51
C TYR A 154 1.04 0.28 -16.64
N GLN A 155 0.59 1.53 -16.63
CA GLN A 155 -0.16 2.14 -17.71
C GLN A 155 0.82 2.88 -18.62
N TYR A 156 0.75 2.62 -19.92
CA TYR A 156 1.60 3.27 -20.92
C TYR A 156 0.73 4.13 -21.84
N GLN A 157 1.13 5.38 -22.04
CA GLN A 157 0.49 6.27 -22.99
C GLN A 157 1.52 6.76 -24.01
N TYR A 158 1.17 6.60 -25.28
CA TYR A 158 1.97 7.09 -26.40
C TYR A 158 1.58 8.52 -26.75
N PHE A 159 2.59 9.34 -27.08
CA PHE A 159 2.44 10.63 -27.74
C PHE A 159 3.39 10.68 -28.94
N ASP A 160 3.10 11.51 -29.94
CA ASP A 160 3.88 11.53 -31.20
C ASP A 160 5.39 11.74 -30.98
N SER A 161 5.76 12.54 -29.98
CA SER A 161 7.14 12.90 -29.65
C SER A 161 7.60 12.46 -28.25
N SER A 162 6.74 11.81 -27.47
CA SER A 162 7.02 11.43 -26.07
C SER A 162 6.19 10.22 -25.63
N TYR A 163 6.30 9.84 -24.37
CA TYR A 163 5.42 8.84 -23.76
C TYR A 163 5.29 9.15 -22.27
N SER A 164 4.29 8.52 -21.65
CA SER A 164 4.21 8.42 -20.20
C SER A 164 4.15 6.96 -19.77
N LEU A 165 4.71 6.71 -18.59
CA LEU A 165 4.57 5.44 -17.91
C LEU A 165 4.09 5.71 -16.49
N THR A 166 2.87 5.29 -16.20
CA THR A 166 2.16 5.59 -14.97
C THR A 166 1.91 4.32 -14.17
N PHE A 167 1.87 4.44 -12.85
CA PHE A 167 1.25 3.44 -12.00
C PHE A 167 0.49 4.12 -10.85
N GLU A 168 -0.51 3.41 -10.35
CA GLU A 168 -1.38 3.88 -9.27
C GLU A 168 -1.14 3.06 -8.01
N GLN A 169 -1.21 3.73 -6.86
CA GLN A 169 -1.12 3.12 -5.54
C GLN A 169 -2.14 3.78 -4.60
N GLU A 170 -2.99 3.01 -3.95
CA GLU A 170 -3.92 3.54 -2.94
C GLU A 170 -3.19 4.17 -1.76
N VAL A 171 -3.73 5.29 -1.26
CA VAL A 171 -3.20 6.00 -0.08
C VAL A 171 -4.07 5.71 1.13
N LEU A 172 -5.39 5.89 0.99
CA LEU A 172 -6.38 5.67 2.05
C LEU A 172 -7.76 5.34 1.44
N PHE A 173 -8.28 4.15 1.74
CA PHE A 173 -9.71 3.79 1.61
C PHE A 173 -10.35 3.96 0.22
N ASP A 174 -9.61 3.83 -0.89
CA ASP A 174 -10.09 4.23 -2.23
C ASP A 174 -10.58 5.70 -2.31
N LEU A 175 -10.43 6.49 -1.24
CA LEU A 175 -10.72 7.91 -1.22
C LEU A 175 -9.59 8.63 -1.94
N ASN A 176 -8.35 8.22 -1.64
CA ASN A 176 -7.19 8.83 -2.21
C ASN A 176 -6.29 7.80 -2.87
N TYR A 177 -5.81 8.14 -4.06
CA TYR A 177 -4.82 7.35 -4.77
C TYR A 177 -3.66 8.24 -5.21
N GLU A 178 -2.49 7.61 -5.18
CA GLU A 178 -1.26 8.18 -5.65
C GLU A 178 -1.04 7.75 -7.10
N VAL A 179 -0.91 8.71 -7.99
CA VAL A 179 -0.52 8.48 -9.39
C VAL A 179 0.94 8.87 -9.53
N VAL A 180 1.78 7.90 -9.88
CA VAL A 180 3.21 8.09 -10.08
C VAL A 180 3.52 7.97 -11.55
N THR A 181 4.07 9.03 -12.14
CA THR A 181 4.26 9.10 -13.58
C THR A 181 5.69 9.43 -13.96
N TYR A 182 6.20 8.68 -14.94
CA TYR A 182 7.43 9.00 -15.64
C TYR A 182 7.11 9.82 -16.90
N TYR A 183 7.78 10.97 -17.02
CA TYR A 183 7.74 11.82 -18.21
C TYR A 183 9.18 12.21 -18.62
N PRO A 184 9.67 11.75 -19.78
CA PRO A 184 11.06 12.01 -20.19
C PRO A 184 11.33 13.50 -20.46
N PHE A 185 10.33 14.24 -20.93
CA PHE A 185 10.41 15.67 -21.21
C PHE A 185 9.55 16.42 -20.19
N HIS A 186 10.20 17.27 -19.39
CA HIS A 186 9.69 17.86 -18.15
C HIS A 186 8.68 19.02 -18.37
N GLU A 187 7.73 18.88 -19.28
CA GLU A 187 6.63 19.85 -19.40
C GLU A 187 5.51 19.47 -18.44
N ASN A 188 5.53 20.12 -17.27
CA ASN A 188 4.52 20.00 -16.20
C ASN A 188 3.09 20.06 -16.78
N GLN A 189 2.36 18.94 -16.76
CA GLN A 189 1.00 18.85 -17.29
C GLN A 189 -0.05 18.31 -16.29
N ALA A 190 0.17 18.48 -15.00
CA ALA A 190 -0.90 18.25 -14.03
C ALA A 190 -1.08 19.50 -13.17
N ASP A 191 -2.31 20.01 -13.14
CA ASP A 191 -2.74 21.18 -12.37
C ASP A 191 -2.73 20.94 -10.83
N GLY A 192 -2.03 19.91 -10.36
CA GLY A 192 -1.96 19.50 -8.94
C GLY A 192 -0.59 19.75 -8.30
N GLU A 193 -0.55 19.70 -6.96
CA GLU A 193 0.69 19.75 -6.20
C GLU A 193 1.60 18.59 -6.61
N THR A 194 2.62 18.91 -7.41
CA THR A 194 3.59 17.92 -7.87
C THR A 194 4.57 17.64 -6.74
N LEU A 195 4.63 16.38 -6.30
CA LEU A 195 5.59 15.96 -5.28
C LEU A 195 6.75 15.20 -5.93
N GLU A 196 7.96 15.44 -5.45
CA GLU A 196 9.16 14.80 -5.96
C GLU A 196 9.35 13.39 -5.37
N THR A 197 9.63 12.42 -6.23
CA THR A 197 9.90 11.04 -5.80
C THR A 197 11.37 10.83 -5.35
N GLY A 198 12.26 11.78 -5.64
CA GLY A 198 13.72 11.60 -5.55
C GLY A 198 14.34 10.85 -6.74
N PHE A 199 13.53 10.40 -7.71
CA PHE A 199 14.00 9.80 -8.96
C PHE A 199 13.84 10.79 -10.12
N LYS A 200 14.86 10.90 -10.96
CA LYS A 200 14.85 11.81 -12.12
C LYS A 200 13.69 11.47 -13.06
N HIS A 201 12.94 12.49 -13.52
CA HIS A 201 11.79 12.35 -14.43
C HIS A 201 10.55 11.66 -13.84
N TRP A 202 10.55 11.36 -12.54
CA TRP A 202 9.40 10.76 -11.86
C TRP A 202 8.77 11.78 -10.91
N SER A 203 7.52 12.10 -11.17
CA SER A 203 6.66 12.85 -10.27
C SER A 203 5.55 11.97 -9.72
N TYR A 204 4.95 12.40 -8.60
CA TYR A 204 3.71 11.81 -8.14
C TYR A 204 2.71 12.87 -7.70
N TYR A 205 1.44 12.49 -7.77
CA TYR A 205 0.28 13.30 -7.45
C TYR A 205 -0.61 12.48 -6.52
N ILE A 206 -1.20 13.15 -5.52
CA ILE A 206 -2.24 12.55 -4.69
C ILE A 206 -3.56 13.14 -5.16
N PHE A 207 -4.47 12.27 -5.58
CA PHE A 207 -5.85 12.64 -5.90
C PHE A 207 -6.74 12.30 -4.70
N ASP A 208 -7.67 13.20 -4.41
CA ASP A 208 -8.75 13.09 -3.41
C ASP A 208 -10.09 12.75 -4.09
#